data_AF-A0A395GJT1-F1
#
_entry.id   AF-A0A395GJT1-F1
#
_cell.length_a   1.000
_cell.length_b   1.000
_cell.length_c   1.000
_cell.angle_alpha   90.00
_cell.angle_beta   90.00
_cell.angle_gamma   90.00
#
_symmetry.space_group_name_H-M   'P 1'
#
loop_
_entity.id
_entity.type
_entity.pdbx_description
1 polymer ?
#
loop_
_entity_poly.entity_id
_entity_poly.type
_entity_poly.pdbx_seq_one_letter_code
_entity_poly.pdbx_strand_id
1 'polypeptide(L)'
;MDPTDLHQVPSIKELAGIYVAEIKRQQATGPYTLGGYSFGGVVAFEAARQLLEEGDIIEQIILIDSATPTFAYSMPFELIQFLDAIDAINNRGHGPVGASTYFTLVWEQLRRYRVRPLPGPTKGVIQDMVLFSAREGVNKQDLVPRPQMRRAEQSIVDWFLDDRTDDSALGWEELLDNVRVVRTEGNHFSMMMTPWVDSWGPKLANVLVG
;
A
#
# COMPACT_ATOMS: atom_id res chain seq x y z
N MET A 1 -18.52 -17.13 13.46
CA MET A 1 -18.46 -16.70 12.05
C MET A 1 -17.27 -17.40 11.41
N ASP A 2 -17.41 -17.88 10.18
CA ASP A 2 -16.29 -18.43 9.43
C ASP A 2 -15.45 -17.28 8.86
N PRO A 3 -14.19 -17.07 9.31
CA PRO A 3 -13.34 -15.99 8.82
C PRO A 3 -12.89 -16.17 7.36
N THR A 4 -13.28 -17.27 6.70
CA THR A 4 -12.96 -17.57 5.30
C THR A 4 -14.11 -17.33 4.33
N ASP A 5 -15.30 -16.95 4.82
CA ASP A 5 -16.43 -16.56 3.95
C ASP A 5 -16.22 -15.17 3.35
N LEU A 6 -15.53 -15.14 2.20
CA LEU A 6 -15.22 -13.93 1.44
C LEU A 6 -16.46 -13.15 0.97
N HIS A 7 -17.67 -13.73 1.02
CA HIS A 7 -18.90 -13.02 0.68
C HIS A 7 -19.36 -12.05 1.78
N GLN A 8 -18.75 -12.13 2.97
CA GLN A 8 -19.06 -11.23 4.10
C GLN A 8 -18.02 -10.12 4.30
N VAL A 9 -16.91 -10.14 3.56
CA VAL A 9 -15.86 -9.10 3.63
C VAL A 9 -16.17 -8.00 2.61
N PRO A 10 -16.32 -6.73 3.03
CA PRO A 10 -16.57 -5.63 2.10
C PRO A 10 -15.50 -5.55 1.01
N SER A 11 -15.91 -5.26 -0.22
CA SER A 11 -14.99 -4.90 -1.30
C SER A 11 -14.22 -3.62 -0.96
N ILE A 12 -13.09 -3.38 -1.62
CA ILE A 12 -12.32 -2.12 -1.47
C ILE A 12 -13.22 -0.89 -1.66
N LYS A 13 -14.13 -0.93 -2.63
CA LYS A 13 -15.07 0.16 -2.90
C LYS A 13 -16.05 0.39 -1.76
N GLU A 14 -16.62 -0.68 -1.21
CA GLU A 14 -17.53 -0.60 -0.07
C GLU A 14 -16.81 -0.14 1.20
N LEU A 15 -15.60 -0.65 1.44
CA LEU A 15 -14.76 -0.24 2.56
C LEU A 15 -14.40 1.25 2.48
N ALA A 16 -13.99 1.72 1.30
CA ALA A 16 -13.74 3.12 1.04
C ALA A 16 -15.00 3.98 1.26
N GLY A 17 -16.18 3.52 0.80
CA GLY A 17 -17.44 4.23 1.03
C GLY A 17 -17.82 4.36 2.51
N ILE A 18 -17.58 3.31 3.30
CA ILE A 18 -17.74 3.36 4.77
C ILE A 18 -16.81 4.42 5.37
N TYR A 19 -15.54 4.46 4.94
CA TYR A 19 -14.58 5.46 5.42
C TYR A 19 -14.94 6.88 4.97
N VAL A 20 -15.39 7.07 3.74
CA VAL A 20 -15.87 8.37 3.23
C VAL A 20 -17.04 8.87 4.08
N ALA A 21 -18.00 8.02 4.40
CA ALA A 21 -19.13 8.40 5.27
C ALA A 21 -18.65 8.86 6.66
N GLU A 22 -17.69 8.16 7.26
CA GLU A 22 -17.13 8.54 8.56
C GLU A 22 -16.27 9.80 8.49
N ILE A 23 -15.47 9.97 7.42
CA ILE A 23 -14.70 11.18 7.16
C ILE A 23 -15.64 12.39 7.06
N LYS A 24 -16.72 12.29 6.26
CA LYS A 24 -17.71 13.37 6.12
C LYS A 24 -18.49 13.64 7.40
N ARG A 25 -18.65 12.64 8.27
CA ARG A 25 -19.24 12.84 9.60
C ARG A 25 -18.35 13.72 10.50
N GLN A 26 -17.03 13.63 10.35
CA GLN A 26 -16.06 14.40 11.14
C GLN A 26 -15.74 15.75 10.48
N GLN A 27 -15.63 15.78 9.15
CA GLN A 27 -15.34 16.94 8.33
C GLN A 27 -16.24 16.91 7.08
N ALA A 28 -17.35 17.64 7.11
CA ALA A 28 -18.40 17.57 6.10
C ALA A 28 -17.98 18.01 4.68
N THR A 29 -16.97 18.88 4.58
CA THR A 29 -16.45 19.41 3.31
C THR A 29 -14.94 19.37 3.29
N GLY A 30 -14.37 19.14 2.11
CA GLY A 30 -12.94 19.26 1.89
C GLY A 30 -12.38 20.68 2.11
N PRO A 31 -11.10 20.91 1.79
CA PRO A 31 -10.17 19.93 1.22
C PRO A 31 -9.84 18.79 2.19
N TYR A 32 -9.62 17.58 1.65
CA TYR A 32 -9.22 16.41 2.44
C TYR A 32 -7.77 16.00 2.16
N THR A 33 -7.07 15.61 3.21
CA THR A 33 -5.81 14.88 3.12
C THR A 33 -6.07 13.44 3.52
N LEU A 34 -5.77 12.51 2.61
CA LEU A 34 -5.99 11.07 2.80
C LEU A 34 -4.67 10.33 2.68
N GLY A 35 -4.54 9.23 3.39
CA GLY A 35 -3.36 8.39 3.24
C GLY A 35 -3.49 7.03 3.87
N GLY A 36 -2.56 6.16 3.52
CA GLY A 36 -2.57 4.81 4.03
C GLY A 36 -1.29 4.03 3.74
N TYR A 37 -1.01 3.10 4.64
CA TYR A 37 0.10 2.16 4.53
C TYR A 37 -0.34 0.87 3.83
N SER A 38 0.47 0.37 2.90
CA SER A 38 0.26 -0.89 2.19
C SER A 38 -1.14 -0.92 1.53
N PHE A 39 -1.95 -1.95 1.80
CA PHE A 39 -3.34 -2.04 1.35
C PHE A 39 -4.17 -0.79 1.69
N GLY A 40 -3.93 -0.16 2.85
CA GLY A 40 -4.62 1.05 3.26
C GLY A 40 -4.42 2.22 2.28
N GLY A 41 -3.29 2.28 1.58
CA GLY A 41 -3.05 3.29 0.53
C GLY A 41 -3.98 3.11 -0.67
N VAL A 42 -4.28 1.87 -1.07
CA VAL A 42 -5.25 1.56 -2.13
C VAL A 42 -6.66 1.97 -1.70
N VAL A 43 -7.03 1.70 -0.44
CA VAL A 43 -8.33 2.11 0.10
C VAL A 43 -8.43 3.64 0.18
N ALA A 44 -7.37 4.33 0.62
CA ALA A 44 -7.32 5.79 0.67
C ALA A 44 -7.44 6.41 -0.73
N PHE A 45 -6.80 5.83 -1.74
CA PHE A 45 -6.94 6.26 -3.12
C PHE A 45 -8.38 6.08 -3.65
N GLU A 46 -9.02 4.95 -3.37
CA GLU A 46 -10.43 4.74 -3.74
C GLU A 46 -11.36 5.71 -3.00
N ALA A 47 -11.12 6.00 -1.72
CA ALA A 47 -11.88 6.98 -0.95
C ALA A 47 -11.74 8.39 -1.54
N ALA A 48 -10.52 8.79 -1.91
CA ALA A 48 -10.26 10.05 -2.59
C ALA A 48 -11.04 10.13 -3.91
N ARG A 49 -11.00 9.07 -4.70
CA ARG A 49 -11.75 8.97 -5.97
C ARG A 49 -13.26 9.18 -5.76
N GLN A 50 -13.85 8.56 -4.74
CA GLN A 50 -15.28 8.70 -4.43
C GLN A 50 -15.61 10.14 -3.99
N LEU A 51 -14.80 10.75 -3.13
CA LEU A 51 -14.97 12.16 -2.72
C LEU A 51 -14.89 13.11 -3.93
N LEU A 52 -13.94 12.90 -4.83
CA LEU A 52 -13.84 13.70 -6.06
C LEU A 52 -15.06 13.53 -6.98
N GLU A 53 -15.63 12.31 -7.08
CA GLU A 53 -16.88 12.08 -7.82
C GLU A 53 -18.08 12.81 -7.19
N GLU A 54 -18.07 13.03 -5.88
CA GLU A 54 -19.08 13.83 -5.16
C GLU A 54 -18.83 15.35 -5.28
N GLY A 55 -17.73 15.77 -5.91
CA GLY A 55 -17.37 17.18 -6.10
C GLY A 55 -16.58 17.80 -4.95
N ASP A 56 -16.09 16.98 -4.00
CA ASP A 56 -15.16 17.43 -2.96
C ASP A 56 -13.75 17.68 -3.53
N ILE A 57 -12.90 18.33 -2.73
CA ILE A 57 -11.51 18.62 -3.08
C ILE A 57 -10.58 17.72 -2.25
N ILE A 58 -9.56 17.16 -2.89
CA ILE A 58 -8.50 16.40 -2.22
C ILE A 58 -7.23 17.26 -2.27
N GLU A 59 -6.67 17.60 -1.12
CA GLU A 59 -5.42 18.37 -1.05
C GLU A 59 -4.23 17.45 -1.29
N GLN A 60 -4.16 16.37 -0.51
CA GLN A 60 -3.03 15.44 -0.56
C GLN A 60 -3.49 13.97 -0.54
N ILE A 61 -2.76 13.12 -1.26
CA ILE A 61 -2.78 11.67 -1.05
C ILE A 61 -1.39 11.20 -0.62
N ILE A 62 -1.33 10.56 0.54
CA ILE A 62 -0.09 10.05 1.13
C ILE A 62 -0.10 8.53 1.09
N LEU A 63 0.79 7.97 0.29
CA LEU A 63 0.97 6.54 0.16
C LEU A 63 2.21 6.14 0.96
N ILE A 64 2.08 5.12 1.80
CA ILE A 64 3.21 4.59 2.57
C ILE A 64 3.41 3.14 2.13
N ASP A 65 4.48 2.89 1.39
CA ASP A 65 4.86 1.62 0.79
C ASP A 65 3.68 0.85 0.20
N SER A 66 2.86 1.57 -0.55
CA SER A 66 1.64 1.07 -1.17
C SER A 66 1.87 1.02 -2.66
N ALA A 67 1.86 -0.18 -3.25
CA ALA A 67 1.93 -0.35 -4.70
C ALA A 67 0.53 -0.28 -5.32
N THR A 68 0.44 0.10 -6.60
CA THR A 68 -0.85 0.03 -7.29
C THR A 68 -1.34 -1.41 -7.40
N PRO A 69 -2.66 -1.62 -7.47
CA PRO A 69 -3.21 -2.94 -7.76
C PRO A 69 -2.75 -3.54 -9.10
N THR A 70 -2.32 -2.72 -10.07
CA THR A 70 -1.73 -3.19 -11.34
C THR A 70 -0.29 -3.65 -11.17
N PHE A 71 0.49 -3.00 -10.30
CA PHE A 71 1.84 -3.44 -9.94
C PHE A 71 1.81 -4.72 -9.09
N ALA A 72 0.89 -4.79 -8.14
CA ALA A 72 0.71 -5.92 -7.23
C ALA A 72 -0.40 -6.88 -7.69
N TYR A 73 -0.40 -7.22 -8.99
CA TYR A 73 -1.50 -7.93 -9.68
C TYR A 73 -1.87 -9.27 -9.02
N SER A 74 -0.88 -9.98 -8.48
CA SER A 74 -1.08 -11.23 -7.74
C SER A 74 0.13 -11.49 -6.86
N MET A 75 -0.11 -11.85 -5.59
CA MET A 75 0.93 -12.46 -4.76
C MET A 75 0.94 -13.97 -4.98
N PRO A 76 2.01 -14.53 -5.57
CA PRO A 76 2.13 -15.97 -5.70
C PRO A 76 2.22 -16.62 -4.32
N PHE A 77 1.54 -17.76 -4.15
CA PHE A 77 1.49 -18.49 -2.88
C PHE A 77 2.88 -18.91 -2.40
N GLU A 78 3.78 -19.18 -3.32
CA GLU A 78 5.19 -19.49 -3.09
C GLU A 78 5.96 -18.31 -2.47
N LEU A 79 5.58 -17.07 -2.76
CA LEU A 79 6.19 -15.88 -2.15
C LEU A 79 5.70 -15.73 -0.72
N ILE A 80 4.40 -15.98 -0.47
CA ILE A 80 3.86 -15.98 0.89
C ILE A 80 4.59 -17.02 1.76
N GLN A 81 4.72 -18.25 1.27
CA GLN A 81 5.47 -19.30 1.98
C GLN A 81 6.94 -18.93 2.20
N PHE A 82 7.58 -18.29 1.22
CA PHE A 82 8.95 -17.82 1.37
C PHE A 82 9.08 -16.75 2.44
N LEU A 83 8.18 -15.75 2.45
CA LEU A 83 8.12 -14.69 3.45
C LEU A 83 7.92 -15.28 4.87
N ASP A 84 7.02 -16.25 5.01
CA ASP A 84 6.81 -16.95 6.28
C ASP A 84 8.07 -17.71 6.73
N ALA A 85 8.79 -18.34 5.80
CA ALA A 85 10.01 -19.09 6.10
C ALA A 85 11.17 -18.18 6.56
N ILE A 86 11.40 -17.05 5.89
CA ILE A 86 12.45 -16.10 6.31
C ILE A 86 12.08 -15.40 7.63
N ASP A 87 10.81 -15.13 7.86
CA ASP A 87 10.35 -14.54 9.12
C ASP A 87 10.57 -15.49 10.30
N ALA A 88 10.29 -16.78 10.11
CA ALA A 88 10.57 -17.81 11.12
C ALA A 88 12.06 -17.86 11.52
N ILE A 89 12.97 -17.65 10.56
CA ILE A 89 14.42 -17.58 10.80
C ILE A 89 14.78 -16.29 11.54
N ASN A 90 14.32 -15.15 11.05
CA ASN A 90 14.70 -13.83 11.55
C ASN A 90 14.12 -13.56 12.95
N ASN A 91 12.90 -14.03 13.24
CA ASN A 91 12.14 -13.72 14.45
C ASN A 91 11.95 -14.93 15.39
N ARG A 92 12.71 -16.02 15.19
CA ARG A 92 12.66 -17.25 16.03
C ARG A 92 11.23 -17.76 16.28
N GLY A 93 10.38 -17.72 15.25
CA GLY A 93 9.00 -18.22 15.33
C GLY A 93 7.99 -17.36 16.10
N HIS A 94 8.26 -16.06 16.32
CA HIS A 94 7.29 -15.10 16.88
C HIS A 94 6.53 -14.32 15.80
N GLY A 95 6.67 -14.72 14.53
CA GLY A 95 5.92 -14.15 13.40
C GLY A 95 4.41 -14.17 13.62
N PRO A 96 3.66 -13.20 13.07
CA PRO A 96 2.28 -12.98 13.49
C PRO A 96 1.44 -14.19 13.11
N VAL A 97 0.93 -14.90 14.11
CA VAL A 97 -0.14 -15.89 13.93
C VAL A 97 -1.30 -15.18 13.22
N GLY A 98 -1.55 -15.51 11.95
CA GLY A 98 -2.60 -14.88 11.13
C GLY A 98 -2.13 -13.90 10.05
N ALA A 99 -0.82 -13.68 9.88
CA ALA A 99 -0.28 -12.91 8.75
C ALA A 99 -0.71 -13.50 7.40
N SER A 100 -0.63 -14.83 7.25
CA SER A 100 -1.07 -15.53 6.04
C SER A 100 -2.56 -15.34 5.74
N THR A 101 -3.44 -15.37 6.77
CA THR A 101 -4.88 -15.09 6.60
C THR A 101 -5.12 -13.64 6.22
N TYR A 102 -4.49 -12.68 6.89
CA TYR A 102 -4.59 -11.25 6.57
C TYR A 102 -4.15 -10.98 5.12
N PHE A 103 -2.98 -11.48 4.73
CA PHE A 103 -2.48 -11.35 3.36
C PHE A 103 -3.44 -12.02 2.38
N THR A 104 -3.91 -13.24 2.65
CA THR A 104 -4.87 -13.93 1.78
C THR A 104 -6.11 -13.09 1.51
N LEU A 105 -6.70 -12.50 2.56
CA LEU A 105 -7.88 -11.64 2.42
C LEU A 105 -7.58 -10.36 1.63
N VAL A 106 -6.48 -9.67 1.95
CA VAL A 106 -6.02 -8.47 1.24
C VAL A 106 -5.80 -8.76 -0.24
N TRP A 107 -5.11 -9.85 -0.57
CA TRP A 107 -4.79 -10.21 -1.95
C TRP A 107 -6.02 -10.62 -2.75
N GLU A 108 -6.96 -11.35 -2.14
CA GLU A 108 -8.23 -11.64 -2.79
C GLU A 108 -9.03 -10.36 -3.10
N GLN A 109 -8.98 -9.35 -2.23
CA GLN A 109 -9.62 -8.07 -2.48
C GLN A 109 -8.91 -7.28 -3.60
N LEU A 110 -7.58 -7.21 -3.57
CA LEU A 110 -6.79 -6.53 -4.61
C LEU A 110 -6.98 -7.18 -5.99
N ARG A 111 -7.04 -8.51 -6.06
CA ARG A 111 -7.28 -9.27 -7.31
C ARG A 111 -8.64 -8.95 -7.94
N ARG A 112 -9.65 -8.63 -7.12
CA ARG A 112 -11.02 -8.30 -7.58
C ARG A 112 -11.18 -6.82 -7.88
N TYR A 113 -10.36 -5.97 -7.27
CA TYR A 113 -10.44 -4.54 -7.42
C TYR A 113 -9.79 -4.08 -8.73
N ARG A 114 -10.57 -3.37 -9.54
CA ARG A 114 -10.08 -2.69 -10.74
C ARG A 114 -9.84 -1.22 -10.40
N VAL A 115 -8.57 -0.87 -10.22
CA VAL A 115 -8.17 0.53 -10.04
C VAL A 115 -8.57 1.35 -11.27
N ARG A 116 -8.99 2.59 -11.04
CA ARG A 116 -9.37 3.55 -12.08
C ARG A 116 -8.64 4.87 -11.83
N PRO A 117 -8.31 5.63 -12.89
CA PRO A 117 -7.82 7.00 -12.73
C PRO A 117 -8.81 7.85 -11.95
N LEU A 118 -8.29 8.90 -11.31
CA LEU A 118 -9.11 9.89 -10.62
C LEU A 118 -9.90 10.73 -11.63
N PRO A 119 -11.13 11.17 -11.30
CA PRO A 119 -11.95 11.94 -12.22
C PRO A 119 -11.39 13.37 -12.43
N GLY A 120 -11.50 13.87 -13.67
CA GLY A 120 -11.03 15.21 -14.05
C GLY A 120 -9.52 15.29 -14.29
N PRO A 121 -8.99 16.44 -14.74
CA PRO A 121 -7.55 16.65 -14.71
C PRO A 121 -7.09 16.62 -13.25
N THR A 122 -6.24 15.65 -12.90
CA THR A 122 -5.49 15.59 -11.62
C THR A 122 -4.86 16.94 -11.30
N LYS A 123 -4.39 17.64 -12.34
CA LYS A 123 -3.84 18.99 -12.27
C LYS A 123 -4.90 20.02 -11.84
N GLY A 124 -4.87 20.38 -10.56
CA GLY A 124 -5.72 21.41 -9.94
C GLY A 124 -6.82 20.86 -9.03
N VAL A 125 -7.06 19.55 -9.05
CA VAL A 125 -8.02 18.85 -8.16
C VAL A 125 -7.30 18.16 -7.00
N ILE A 126 -6.07 17.69 -7.24
CA ILE A 126 -5.13 17.24 -6.21
C ILE A 126 -3.90 18.11 -6.25
N GLN A 127 -3.49 18.60 -5.07
CA GLN A 127 -2.34 19.48 -4.95
C GLN A 127 -1.03 18.68 -4.82
N ASP A 128 -1.02 17.59 -4.05
CA ASP A 128 0.19 16.79 -3.82
C ASP A 128 -0.10 15.28 -3.69
N MET A 129 0.80 14.46 -4.24
CA MET A 129 0.79 13.01 -4.04
C MET A 129 2.19 12.54 -3.68
N VAL A 130 2.30 11.96 -2.51
CA VAL A 130 3.59 11.57 -1.94
C VAL A 130 3.60 10.09 -1.63
N LEU A 131 4.56 9.37 -2.20
CA LEU A 131 4.83 7.99 -1.87
C LEU A 131 6.08 7.91 -0.98
N PHE A 132 5.89 7.59 0.30
CA PHE A 132 6.97 7.14 1.16
C PHE A 132 7.23 5.68 0.86
N SER A 133 8.41 5.33 0.35
CA SER A 133 8.70 3.95 -0.03
C SER A 133 9.96 3.44 0.64
N ALA A 134 9.84 2.27 1.26
CA ALA A 134 10.93 1.56 1.89
C ALA A 134 12.04 1.26 0.86
N ARG A 135 13.30 1.35 1.28
CA ARG A 135 14.42 1.01 0.40
C ARG A 135 14.83 -0.45 0.50
N GLU A 136 14.55 -1.10 1.63
CA GLU A 136 15.08 -2.43 1.88
C GLU A 136 14.10 -3.52 1.48
N GLY A 137 14.63 -4.56 0.83
CA GLY A 137 13.95 -5.84 0.69
C GLY A 137 14.10 -6.68 1.96
N VAL A 138 13.22 -7.66 2.15
CA VAL A 138 13.22 -8.48 3.37
C VAL A 138 14.18 -9.66 3.31
N ASN A 139 14.67 -10.04 2.12
CA ASN A 139 15.53 -11.21 1.99
C ASN A 139 16.99 -10.85 2.24
N LYS A 140 17.47 -11.06 3.47
CA LYS A 140 18.86 -10.77 3.91
C LYS A 140 19.65 -12.04 4.26
N GLN A 141 19.23 -13.17 3.73
CA GLN A 141 19.69 -14.50 4.15
C GLN A 141 19.90 -15.42 2.94
N ASP A 142 20.71 -16.46 3.12
CA ASP A 142 21.07 -17.45 2.08
C ASP A 142 20.61 -18.89 2.40
N LEU A 143 19.79 -19.07 3.44
CA LEU A 143 19.34 -20.37 3.96
C LEU A 143 18.09 -20.91 3.24
N VAL A 144 17.09 -20.05 3.00
CA VAL A 144 15.87 -20.37 2.26
C VAL A 144 16.10 -19.98 0.80
N PRO A 145 16.04 -20.93 -0.16
CA PRO A 145 16.17 -20.62 -1.56
C PRO A 145 15.05 -19.69 -2.05
N ARG A 146 15.40 -18.65 -2.81
CA ARG A 146 14.42 -17.76 -3.44
C ARG A 146 13.47 -18.56 -4.35
N PRO A 147 12.15 -18.35 -4.29
CA PRO A 147 11.22 -19.08 -5.14
C PRO A 147 11.34 -18.64 -6.61
N GLN A 148 11.09 -19.57 -7.53
CA GLN A 148 10.98 -19.27 -8.96
C GLN A 148 9.55 -18.84 -9.28
N MET A 149 9.41 -17.70 -9.96
CA MET A 149 8.11 -17.07 -10.22
C MET A 149 7.92 -16.78 -11.70
N ARG A 150 6.67 -16.57 -12.12
CA ARG A 150 6.39 -16.17 -13.50
C ARG A 150 6.88 -14.75 -13.71
N ARG A 151 7.24 -14.41 -14.96
CA ARG A 151 7.68 -13.05 -15.31
C ARG A 151 6.67 -11.96 -14.90
N ALA A 152 5.37 -12.25 -14.99
CA ALA A 152 4.32 -11.32 -14.59
C ALA A 152 4.24 -11.08 -13.06
N GLU A 153 4.82 -11.97 -12.25
CA GLU A 153 4.86 -11.88 -10.79
C GLU A 153 6.20 -11.31 -10.30
N GLN A 154 7.17 -11.10 -11.20
CA GLN A 154 8.53 -10.71 -10.82
C GLN A 154 8.57 -9.35 -10.12
N SER A 155 7.78 -8.37 -10.58
CA SER A 155 7.76 -7.02 -9.99
C SER A 155 7.39 -7.02 -8.50
N ILE A 156 6.39 -7.82 -8.10
CA ILE A 156 5.98 -7.88 -6.70
C ILE A 156 6.99 -8.67 -5.84
N VAL A 157 7.63 -9.68 -6.44
CA VAL A 157 8.68 -10.47 -5.79
C VAL A 157 9.90 -9.59 -5.50
N ASP A 158 10.37 -8.86 -6.50
CA ASP A 158 11.52 -7.96 -6.35
C ASP A 158 11.19 -6.83 -5.39
N TRP A 159 9.97 -6.29 -5.45
CA TRP A 159 9.50 -5.26 -4.51
C TRP A 159 9.55 -5.70 -3.04
N PHE A 160 9.22 -6.95 -2.73
CA PHE A 160 9.32 -7.46 -1.36
C PHE A 160 10.75 -7.87 -1.00
N LEU A 161 11.43 -8.58 -1.88
CA LEU A 161 12.64 -9.32 -1.52
C LEU A 161 13.93 -8.53 -1.69
N ASP A 162 13.98 -7.57 -2.61
CA ASP A 162 15.21 -6.88 -2.99
C ASP A 162 15.25 -5.42 -2.55
N ASP A 163 16.47 -4.91 -2.41
CA ASP A 163 16.68 -3.49 -2.15
C ASP A 163 16.32 -2.66 -3.38
N ARG A 164 15.52 -1.63 -3.15
CA ARG A 164 15.00 -0.75 -4.19
C ARG A 164 16.00 0.38 -4.42
N THR A 165 16.49 0.45 -5.65
CA THR A 165 17.54 1.41 -6.06
C THR A 165 17.05 2.45 -7.07
N ASP A 166 15.83 2.29 -7.58
CA ASP A 166 15.21 3.21 -8.53
C ASP A 166 14.32 4.26 -7.82
N ASP A 167 13.71 5.14 -8.63
CA ASP A 167 12.70 6.11 -8.21
C ASP A 167 11.28 5.69 -8.64
N SER A 168 11.03 4.40 -8.86
CA SER A 168 9.70 3.90 -9.23
C SER A 168 8.64 4.33 -8.21
N ALA A 169 7.51 4.81 -8.74
CA ALA A 169 6.32 5.11 -7.96
C ALA A 169 5.39 3.89 -7.84
N LEU A 170 5.93 2.66 -7.97
CA LEU A 170 5.23 1.41 -7.73
C LEU A 170 3.94 1.25 -8.57
N GLY A 171 4.00 1.73 -9.81
CA GLY A 171 2.90 1.70 -10.78
C GLY A 171 1.91 2.86 -10.65
N TRP A 172 2.06 3.74 -9.64
CA TRP A 172 1.19 4.91 -9.49
C TRP A 172 1.41 5.94 -10.60
N GLU A 173 2.60 5.97 -11.19
CA GLU A 173 2.96 6.77 -12.36
C GLU A 173 2.12 6.45 -13.61
N GLU A 174 1.44 5.30 -13.67
CA GLU A 174 0.53 4.95 -14.77
C GLU A 174 -0.85 5.63 -14.64
N LEU A 175 -1.22 6.01 -13.43
CA LEU A 175 -2.53 6.57 -13.09
C LEU A 175 -2.47 8.07 -12.80
N LEU A 176 -1.27 8.60 -12.54
CA LEU A 176 -1.05 9.90 -11.96
C LEU A 176 0.16 10.58 -12.60
N ASP A 177 0.01 11.85 -12.95
CA ASP A 177 1.04 12.60 -13.66
C ASP A 177 2.21 13.05 -12.77
N ASN A 178 2.03 13.18 -11.45
CA ASN A 178 3.02 13.76 -10.53
C ASN A 178 3.03 13.03 -9.17
N VAL A 179 3.73 11.90 -9.08
CA VAL A 179 3.96 11.21 -7.79
C VAL A 179 5.35 11.54 -7.27
N ARG A 180 5.43 12.22 -6.11
CA ARG A 180 6.71 12.48 -5.44
C ARG A 180 7.10 11.29 -4.59
N VAL A 181 8.19 10.63 -4.94
CA VAL A 181 8.71 9.48 -4.17
C VAL A 181 9.71 9.96 -3.11
N VAL A 182 9.52 9.54 -1.87
CA VAL A 182 10.42 9.76 -0.74
C VAL A 182 10.90 8.40 -0.25
N ARG A 183 12.17 8.07 -0.51
CA ARG A 183 12.76 6.81 -0.02
C ARG A 183 13.00 6.85 1.49
N THR A 184 12.60 5.79 2.19
CA THR A 184 12.72 5.65 3.64
C THR A 184 13.66 4.48 4.01
N GLU A 185 14.16 4.47 5.24
CA GLU A 185 14.90 3.32 5.78
C GLU A 185 13.93 2.17 6.13
N GLY A 186 14.48 0.97 6.31
CA GLY A 186 13.71 -0.23 6.60
C GLY A 186 13.07 -0.86 5.35
N ASN A 187 12.29 -1.91 5.60
CA ASN A 187 11.53 -2.66 4.60
C ASN A 187 10.02 -2.44 4.79
N HIS A 188 9.21 -3.04 3.93
CA HIS A 188 7.75 -2.95 4.00
C HIS A 188 7.23 -3.14 5.44
N PHE A 189 7.65 -4.22 6.12
CA PHE A 189 7.18 -4.56 7.47
C PHE A 189 7.79 -3.71 8.58
N SER A 190 9.05 -3.29 8.43
CA SER A 190 9.80 -2.62 9.50
C SER A 190 9.72 -1.10 9.47
N MET A 191 9.42 -0.48 8.32
CA MET A 191 9.53 0.97 8.16
C MET A 191 8.63 1.78 9.11
N MET A 192 7.49 1.21 9.52
CA MET A 192 6.54 1.84 10.45
C MET A 192 6.94 1.70 11.92
N MET A 193 8.03 0.99 12.21
CA MET A 193 8.51 0.69 13.55
C MET A 193 9.79 1.48 13.87
N THR A 194 10.02 1.74 15.16
CA THR A 194 11.30 2.25 15.67
C THR A 194 12.42 1.21 15.40
N PRO A 195 13.64 1.65 15.03
CA PRO A 195 14.08 3.04 14.88
C PRO A 195 13.79 3.65 13.49
N TRP A 196 13.25 2.88 12.54
CA TRP A 196 13.11 3.30 11.16
C TRP A 196 12.13 4.47 10.99
N VAL A 197 10.97 4.41 11.65
CA VAL A 197 9.97 5.48 11.59
C VAL A 197 10.51 6.82 12.09
N ASP A 198 11.47 6.82 13.01
CA ASP A 198 12.07 8.04 13.55
C ASP A 198 12.87 8.80 12.49
N SER A 199 13.38 8.10 11.47
CA SER A 199 14.17 8.69 10.39
C SER A 199 13.35 9.40 9.31
N TRP A 200 12.10 8.98 9.10
CA TRP A 200 11.26 9.49 8.01
C TRP A 200 9.92 10.07 8.47
N GLY A 201 9.44 9.75 9.67
CA GLY A 201 8.26 10.33 10.29
C GLY A 201 8.28 11.87 10.32
N PRO A 202 9.41 12.54 10.65
CA PRO A 202 9.50 14.00 10.54
C PRO A 202 9.30 14.53 9.11
N LYS A 203 9.69 13.76 8.08
CA LYS A 203 9.46 14.14 6.68
C LYS A 203 7.97 14.04 6.33
N LEU A 204 7.28 13.01 6.83
CA LEU A 204 5.82 12.90 6.70
C LEU A 204 5.12 14.08 7.42
N ALA A 205 5.55 14.40 8.63
CA ALA A 205 5.00 15.54 9.37
C ALA A 205 5.16 16.85 8.58
N ASN A 206 6.32 17.08 7.95
CA ASN A 206 6.54 18.25 7.11
C ASN A 206 5.64 18.30 5.87
N VAL A 207 5.34 17.14 5.26
CA VAL A 207 4.39 17.06 4.13
C VAL A 207 2.97 17.43 4.58
N LEU A 208 2.57 17.02 5.79
CA LEU A 208 1.22 17.25 6.32
C LEU A 208 0.95 18.69 6.78
N VAL A 209 1.99 19.47 7.10
CA VAL A 209 1.86 20.85 7.60
C VAL A 209 2.32 21.93 6.62
N GLY A 210 2.91 21.53 5.50
CA GLY A 210 3.44 22.42 4.46
C GLY A 210 2.41 22.73 3.39
#